data_AF-A0A9P4YBH7-F1
#
_entry.id   AF-A0A9P4YBH7-F1
#
_cell.length_a   1.000
_cell.length_b   1.000
_cell.length_c   1.000
_cell.angle_alpha   90.00
_cell.angle_beta   90.00
_cell.angle_gamma   90.00
#
_symmetry.space_group_name_H-M   'P 1'
#
loop_
_entity.id
_entity.type
_entity.pdbx_description
1 polymer ?
#
loop_
_entity_poly.entity_id
_entity_poly.type
_entity_poly.pdbx_seq_one_letter_code
_entity_poly.pdbx_strand_id
1 'polypeptide(L)'
;MFVRNAVDADGFKINTQPGQKSTAEVAKLDAQDFKDLGLKVGEQSGAKDAFVPWKFLLRYGELYVGKANTPVVEPHFQPEHLLAGQNWDLFYLYNPEDLDEDPILFVLTAQLDAYLRLLNKKHKLALKIPDGGNDAKFFYRFGRLSTPKPRYLGRTTCVQSYRKLTSIMPLPDPEDDLEMVPEIQRDEFAAMIKQVKESWVGGKGKGKGRSKQNAMKRHNTHKGWGHATKRVQRFLGLRQKITSVNPANELVLDVNTPAPYTPEDDVVFICVDIETYERIPKLVTEVGFAILDTRDIRGVAPGKGAENWFPLIQGRHLRIKEYKQYRNRTYVRGCPEHFQYGVSEFVGIDGIEKTCVEILTPKDPATGKPRNVILVGHDIHQDTELLFVIDVDVHELVGLKEIVDNQKLQQHWAKLPNPQSLSNVLSGLEIPHAFLHNAGNDSVLTLQSLLALAVLKRQESLAREPGSEKE
;
A
#
# COMPACT_ATOMS: atom_id res chain seq x y z
N MET A 1 25.82 65.93 -19.76
CA MET A 1 25.11 66.72 -18.72
C MET A 1 23.92 67.33 -19.43
N PHE A 2 22.65 67.01 -19.22
CA PHE A 2 21.83 66.45 -18.12
C PHE A 2 20.68 65.64 -18.81
N VAL A 3 20.23 64.44 -18.39
CA VAL A 3 19.47 64.08 -17.17
C VAL A 3 18.17 64.92 -17.15
N ARG A 4 16.91 64.47 -17.26
CA ARG A 4 16.05 63.30 -16.91
C ARG A 4 14.67 63.61 -17.59
N ASN A 5 13.60 62.81 -17.65
CA ASN A 5 13.26 61.42 -17.36
C ASN A 5 11.93 61.17 -18.10
N ALA A 6 11.76 59.93 -18.54
CA ALA A 6 10.60 59.43 -19.25
C ALA A 6 9.33 59.38 -18.38
N VAL A 7 8.22 59.73 -19.03
CA VAL A 7 6.89 59.18 -18.77
C VAL A 7 6.64 58.22 -19.94
N ASP A 8 6.17 57.01 -19.68
CA ASP A 8 4.92 56.55 -20.30
C ASP A 8 4.47 55.21 -19.73
N ALA A 9 3.16 55.16 -19.56
CA ALA A 9 2.37 54.05 -19.07
C ALA A 9 2.23 52.94 -20.13
N ASP A 10 1.85 51.76 -19.63
CA ASP A 10 1.46 50.55 -20.35
C ASP A 10 2.57 49.51 -20.59
N GLY A 11 2.73 48.66 -19.57
CA GLY A 11 3.49 47.42 -19.61
C GLY A 11 2.63 46.26 -19.10
N PHE A 12 2.03 45.53 -20.04
CA PHE A 12 1.40 44.23 -19.85
C PHE A 12 2.31 43.31 -19.00
N LYS A 13 1.95 43.05 -17.74
CA LYS A 13 2.64 42.05 -16.92
C LYS A 13 2.06 40.67 -17.22
N ILE A 14 2.86 39.85 -17.88
CA ILE A 14 2.62 38.41 -18.06
C ILE A 14 2.63 37.76 -16.67
N ASN A 15 1.49 37.16 -16.31
CA ASN A 15 1.29 36.36 -15.10
C ASN A 15 2.29 35.18 -15.06
N THR A 16 3.08 35.11 -14.01
CA THR A 16 3.87 33.92 -13.66
C THR A 16 2.97 32.89 -12.96
N GLN A 17 2.98 31.65 -13.44
CA GLN A 17 2.26 30.53 -12.83
C GLN A 17 2.86 30.16 -11.46
N PRO A 18 2.05 29.72 -10.48
CA PRO A 18 2.55 29.31 -9.17
C PRO A 18 3.20 27.92 -9.26
N GLY A 19 4.47 27.82 -8.85
CA GLY A 19 5.09 26.51 -8.53
C GLY A 19 6.47 26.21 -9.12
N GLN A 20 7.08 27.08 -9.94
CA GLN A 20 8.46 26.86 -10.38
C GLN A 20 9.45 27.34 -9.30
N LYS A 21 10.05 26.40 -8.57
CA LYS A 21 11.23 26.68 -7.72
C LYS A 21 12.30 27.36 -8.58
N SER A 22 12.89 28.44 -8.07
CA SER A 22 13.95 29.14 -8.76
C SER A 22 15.17 28.23 -8.98
N THR A 23 15.97 28.50 -10.01
CA THR A 23 17.20 27.75 -10.32
C THR A 23 18.19 27.70 -9.15
N ALA A 24 18.17 28.71 -8.28
CA ALA A 24 18.99 28.76 -7.06
C ALA A 24 18.47 27.82 -5.96
N GLU A 25 17.15 27.65 -5.84
CA GLU A 25 16.54 26.73 -4.87
C GLU A 25 16.72 25.27 -5.26
N VAL A 26 16.62 24.96 -6.56
CA VAL A 26 16.88 23.61 -7.09
C VAL A 26 18.35 23.22 -6.87
N ALA A 27 19.30 24.13 -7.11
CA ALA A 27 20.72 23.85 -6.88
C ALA A 27 21.06 23.61 -5.39
N LYS A 28 20.35 24.29 -4.46
CA LYS A 28 20.49 24.04 -3.02
C LYS A 28 19.93 22.67 -2.61
N LEU A 29 18.78 22.27 -3.19
CA LEU A 29 18.19 20.95 -2.98
C LEU A 29 19.09 19.84 -3.51
N ASP A 30 19.63 19.99 -4.72
CA ASP A 30 20.55 19.00 -5.30
C ASP A 30 21.82 18.83 -4.45
N ALA A 31 22.38 19.93 -3.93
CA ALA A 31 23.53 19.89 -3.03
C ALA A 31 23.20 19.20 -1.68
N GLN A 32 21.95 19.28 -1.24
CA GLN A 32 21.48 18.59 -0.04
C GLN A 32 21.31 17.08 -0.27
N ASP A 33 20.80 16.68 -1.43
CA ASP A 33 20.56 15.26 -1.77
C ASP A 33 21.87 14.47 -1.97
N PHE A 34 22.99 15.15 -2.24
CA PHE A 34 24.34 14.58 -2.32
C PHE A 34 25.22 14.87 -1.09
N LYS A 35 24.64 15.44 -0.03
CA LYS A 35 25.38 15.76 1.21
C LYS A 35 25.82 14.48 1.91
N ASP A 36 26.96 14.53 2.60
CA ASP A 36 27.38 13.47 3.52
C ASP A 36 26.30 13.11 4.53
N LEU A 37 25.94 11.82 4.57
CA LEU A 37 24.97 11.26 5.49
C LEU A 37 25.56 11.10 6.90
N GLY A 38 26.89 11.11 7.03
CA GLY A 38 27.58 10.89 8.30
C GLY A 38 27.49 9.46 8.83
N LEU A 39 27.05 8.51 7.98
CA LEU A 39 26.91 7.10 8.32
C LEU A 39 28.26 6.38 8.26
N LYS A 40 28.43 5.38 9.14
CA LYS A 40 29.56 4.44 9.10
C LYS A 40 29.18 3.16 8.38
N VAL A 41 30.19 2.48 7.86
CA VAL A 41 30.00 1.19 7.17
C VAL A 41 29.30 0.20 8.12
N GLY A 42 28.23 -0.43 7.65
CA GLY A 42 27.40 -1.37 8.40
C GLY A 42 26.23 -0.74 9.17
N GLU A 43 26.15 0.59 9.28
CA GLU A 43 25.02 1.26 9.94
C GLU A 43 23.74 1.13 9.10
N GLN A 44 22.61 0.89 9.78
CA GLN A 44 21.31 0.77 9.13
C GLN A 44 20.85 2.11 8.53
N SER A 45 20.12 2.02 7.43
CA SER A 45 19.43 3.16 6.82
C SER A 45 18.31 3.73 7.70
N GLY A 46 17.95 4.99 7.42
CA GLY A 46 16.86 5.68 8.10
C GLY A 46 15.48 5.10 7.75
N ALA A 47 14.55 5.14 8.71
CA ALA A 47 13.21 4.57 8.55
C ALA A 47 12.38 5.19 7.39
N LYS A 48 12.69 6.45 7.03
CA LYS A 48 12.00 7.19 5.96
C LYS A 48 12.78 7.19 4.64
N ASP A 49 13.88 6.45 4.55
CA ASP A 49 14.66 6.35 3.32
C ASP A 49 13.89 5.55 2.26
N ALA A 50 14.06 5.97 1.02
CA ALA A 50 13.57 5.25 -0.15
C ALA A 50 14.75 4.91 -1.05
N PHE A 51 14.70 3.72 -1.64
CA PHE A 51 15.82 3.13 -2.35
C PHE A 51 15.49 2.77 -3.78
N VAL A 52 16.51 2.89 -4.63
CA VAL A 52 16.53 2.36 -5.99
C VAL A 52 17.62 1.30 -6.06
N PRO A 53 17.35 0.09 -6.57
CA PRO A 53 18.39 -0.91 -6.71
C PRO A 53 19.41 -0.49 -7.78
N TRP A 54 20.69 -0.64 -7.47
CA TRP A 54 21.79 -0.18 -8.33
C TRP A 54 21.74 -0.79 -9.74
N LYS A 55 21.54 -2.12 -9.84
CA LYS A 55 21.41 -2.82 -11.12
C LYS A 55 20.20 -2.35 -11.94
N PHE A 56 19.12 -1.92 -11.28
CA PHE A 56 17.95 -1.37 -11.94
C PHE A 56 18.19 0.06 -12.43
N LEU A 57 18.83 0.89 -11.60
CA LEU A 57 19.17 2.28 -11.92
C LEU A 57 20.02 2.38 -13.20
N LEU A 58 21.01 1.51 -13.38
CA LEU A 58 21.86 1.46 -14.58
C LEU A 58 21.06 1.27 -15.89
N ARG A 59 19.81 0.82 -15.79
CA ARG A 59 18.92 0.56 -16.93
C ARG A 59 17.84 1.61 -17.11
N TYR A 60 17.91 2.74 -16.39
CA TYR A 60 16.93 3.81 -16.48
C TYR A 60 16.79 4.34 -17.92
N GLY A 61 17.92 4.60 -18.59
CA GLY A 61 17.95 5.07 -19.97
C GLY A 61 17.23 4.10 -20.93
N GLU A 62 17.53 2.80 -20.82
CA GLU A 62 16.95 1.75 -21.64
C GLU A 62 15.43 1.63 -21.43
N LEU A 63 14.98 1.71 -20.19
CA LEU A 63 13.62 1.33 -19.79
C LEU A 63 12.63 2.49 -19.82
N TYR A 64 13.08 3.72 -19.56
CA TYR A 64 12.19 4.85 -19.26
C TYR A 64 12.44 6.10 -20.11
N VAL A 65 13.46 6.09 -20.96
CA VAL A 65 13.73 7.20 -21.86
C VAL A 65 13.25 6.84 -23.27
N GLY A 66 12.41 7.70 -23.84
CA GLY A 66 11.91 7.52 -25.21
C GLY A 66 13.02 7.51 -26.25
N LYS A 67 12.82 6.77 -27.35
CA LYS A 67 13.83 6.52 -28.41
C LYS A 67 14.56 7.76 -28.92
N ALA A 68 13.91 8.92 -28.93
CA ALA A 68 14.51 10.19 -29.35
C ALA A 68 15.62 10.67 -28.41
N ASN A 69 15.47 10.45 -27.11
CA ASN A 69 16.40 10.92 -26.08
C ASN A 69 17.35 9.81 -25.61
N THR A 70 17.06 8.54 -25.88
CA THR A 70 17.89 7.39 -25.46
C THR A 70 19.37 7.54 -25.87
N PRO A 71 19.73 7.94 -27.12
CA PRO A 71 21.15 8.08 -27.49
C PRO A 71 21.91 9.12 -26.67
N VAL A 72 21.21 10.13 -26.16
CA VAL A 72 21.79 11.19 -25.31
C VAL A 72 21.88 10.73 -23.86
N VAL A 73 20.88 10.00 -23.37
CA VAL A 73 20.76 9.68 -21.94
C VAL A 73 21.45 8.38 -21.55
N GLU A 74 21.39 7.33 -22.39
CA GLU A 74 21.95 6.01 -22.09
C GLU A 74 23.44 6.04 -21.66
N PRO A 75 24.32 6.84 -22.30
CA PRO A 75 25.73 6.91 -21.88
C PRO A 75 25.90 7.37 -20.43
N HIS A 76 25.00 8.22 -19.92
CA HIS A 76 25.04 8.76 -18.56
C HIS A 76 24.67 7.74 -17.47
N PHE A 77 24.09 6.60 -17.85
CA PHE A 77 23.75 5.51 -16.94
C PHE A 77 24.74 4.34 -17.03
N GLN A 78 25.80 4.45 -17.85
CA GLN A 78 26.94 3.55 -17.78
C GLN A 78 27.76 3.84 -16.53
N PRO A 79 28.28 2.83 -15.79
CA PRO A 79 28.98 3.01 -14.53
C PRO A 79 30.11 4.04 -14.59
N GLU A 80 30.85 4.10 -15.71
CA GLU A 80 31.96 5.03 -15.91
C GLU A 80 31.51 6.49 -15.87
N HIS A 81 30.37 6.82 -16.46
CA HIS A 81 29.85 8.19 -16.51
C HIS A 81 28.98 8.53 -15.31
N LEU A 82 28.18 7.56 -14.85
CA LEU A 82 27.28 7.72 -13.71
C LEU A 82 28.05 8.03 -12.43
N LEU A 83 29.19 7.37 -12.24
CA LEU A 83 30.05 7.59 -11.07
C LEU A 83 30.97 8.80 -11.25
N ALA A 84 31.37 9.17 -12.47
CA ALA A 84 32.37 10.21 -12.73
C ALA A 84 31.87 11.67 -12.63
N GLY A 85 30.96 11.95 -11.70
CA GLY A 85 30.47 13.33 -11.55
C GLY A 85 29.61 13.63 -10.34
N GLN A 86 29.17 12.63 -9.59
CA GLN A 86 28.35 12.81 -8.38
C GLN A 86 28.79 11.83 -7.28
N ASN A 87 28.49 12.18 -6.03
CA ASN A 87 28.69 11.29 -4.90
C ASN A 87 27.54 10.31 -4.83
N TRP A 88 27.81 9.00 -4.84
CA TRP A 88 26.78 8.00 -4.61
C TRP A 88 26.99 7.32 -3.27
N ASP A 89 25.94 7.25 -2.47
CA ASP A 89 25.92 6.52 -1.22
C ASP A 89 25.36 5.13 -1.47
N LEU A 90 26.24 4.13 -1.36
CA LEU A 90 25.88 2.75 -1.60
C LEU A 90 25.38 2.14 -0.31
N PHE A 91 24.30 1.38 -0.42
CA PHE A 91 23.77 0.52 0.63
C PHE A 91 23.74 -0.91 0.13
N TYR A 92 23.87 -1.86 1.05
CA TYR A 92 23.80 -3.29 0.75
C TYR A 92 22.73 -3.96 1.61
N LEU A 93 22.10 -5.01 1.06
CA LEU A 93 21.15 -5.85 1.78
C LEU A 93 21.37 -7.31 1.37
N TYR A 94 21.63 -8.16 2.36
CA TYR A 94 21.64 -9.60 2.17
C TYR A 94 20.22 -10.15 2.11
N ASN A 95 20.02 -11.26 1.40
CA ASN A 95 18.83 -12.07 1.55
C ASN A 95 19.10 -13.13 2.62
N PRO A 96 18.52 -13.07 3.83
CA PRO A 96 18.82 -14.01 4.90
C PRO A 96 18.47 -15.47 4.54
N GLU A 97 17.52 -15.67 3.62
CA GLU A 97 17.13 -16.99 3.12
C GLU A 97 18.07 -17.56 2.04
N ASP A 98 19.00 -16.75 1.52
CA ASP A 98 19.91 -17.13 0.43
C ASP A 98 21.22 -16.34 0.54
N LEU A 99 22.03 -16.70 1.55
CA LEU A 99 23.31 -16.05 1.85
C LEU A 99 24.44 -16.42 0.86
N ASP A 100 24.19 -17.39 -0.03
CA ASP A 100 25.13 -17.76 -1.11
C ASP A 100 25.09 -16.74 -2.27
N GLU A 101 24.03 -15.95 -2.38
CA GLU A 101 23.93 -14.87 -3.36
C GLU A 101 24.61 -13.56 -2.90
N ASP A 102 25.20 -12.83 -3.85
CA ASP A 102 25.72 -11.49 -3.61
C ASP A 102 24.63 -10.54 -3.07
N PRO A 103 24.96 -9.66 -2.11
CA PRO A 103 24.00 -8.71 -1.57
C PRO A 103 23.51 -7.74 -2.65
N ILE A 104 22.27 -7.30 -2.49
CA ILE A 104 21.67 -6.32 -3.40
C ILE A 104 22.20 -4.94 -3.02
N LEU A 105 22.74 -4.24 -4.01
CA LEU A 105 23.18 -2.86 -3.87
C LEU A 105 22.04 -1.88 -4.15
N PHE A 106 21.95 -0.84 -3.34
CA PHE A 106 21.00 0.25 -3.46
C PHE A 106 21.69 1.61 -3.38
N VAL A 107 20.96 2.62 -3.86
CA VAL A 107 21.22 4.04 -3.61
C VAL A 107 19.92 4.71 -3.18
N LEU A 108 20.01 5.88 -2.57
CA LEU A 108 18.84 6.66 -2.19
C LEU A 108 18.09 7.17 -3.43
N THR A 109 16.76 7.09 -3.42
CA THR A 109 15.91 7.63 -4.50
C THR A 109 16.13 9.13 -4.71
N ALA A 110 16.41 9.87 -3.63
CA ALA A 110 16.73 11.29 -3.68
C ALA A 110 17.97 11.57 -4.55
N GLN A 111 19.00 10.71 -4.50
CA GLN A 111 20.21 10.86 -5.33
C GLN A 111 19.93 10.63 -6.80
N LEU A 112 19.05 9.68 -7.15
CA LEU A 112 18.59 9.51 -8.52
C LEU A 112 17.80 10.75 -9.00
N ASP A 113 16.86 11.24 -8.20
CA ASP A 113 16.04 12.39 -8.57
C ASP A 113 16.89 13.66 -8.79
N ALA A 114 17.88 13.90 -7.92
CA ALA A 114 18.89 14.95 -8.10
C ALA A 114 19.71 14.74 -9.38
N TYR A 115 20.15 13.50 -9.66
CA TYR A 115 20.89 13.19 -10.88
C TYR A 115 20.08 13.46 -12.15
N LEU A 116 18.78 13.13 -12.16
CA LEU A 116 17.89 13.42 -13.30
C LEU A 116 17.74 14.93 -13.52
N ARG A 117 17.63 15.73 -12.45
CA ARG A 117 17.60 17.20 -12.55
C ARG A 117 18.88 17.77 -13.14
N LEU A 118 20.05 17.22 -12.77
CA LEU A 118 21.33 17.60 -13.36
C LEU A 118 21.41 17.29 -14.86
N LEU A 119 20.95 16.11 -15.28
CA LEU A 119 20.90 15.74 -16.70
C LEU A 119 19.92 16.63 -17.49
N ASN A 120 18.76 16.95 -16.90
CA ASN A 120 17.80 17.89 -17.49
C ASN A 120 18.42 19.25 -17.75
N LYS A 121 19.17 19.79 -16.78
CA LYS A 121 19.87 21.06 -16.94
C LYS A 121 20.96 20.99 -18.01
N LYS A 122 21.76 19.92 -18.02
CA LYS A 122 22.89 19.74 -18.95
C LYS A 122 22.44 19.55 -20.40
N HIS A 123 21.39 18.77 -20.62
CA HIS A 123 20.93 18.37 -21.96
C HIS A 123 19.64 19.03 -22.41
N LYS A 124 19.07 19.94 -21.60
CA LYS A 124 17.76 20.58 -21.84
C LYS A 124 16.64 19.54 -22.03
N LEU A 125 16.61 18.55 -21.14
CA LEU A 125 15.65 17.45 -21.11
C LEU A 125 14.61 17.63 -19.99
N ALA A 126 13.61 16.75 -19.96
CA ALA A 126 12.58 16.68 -18.92
C ALA A 126 12.41 15.25 -18.38
N LEU A 127 13.53 14.60 -18.05
CA LEU A 127 13.59 13.31 -17.38
C LEU A 127 12.98 13.42 -15.97
N LYS A 128 12.25 12.39 -15.56
CA LYS A 128 11.69 12.25 -14.22
C LYS A 128 11.55 10.79 -13.85
N ILE A 129 11.40 10.50 -12.56
CA ILE A 129 10.90 9.19 -12.13
C ILE A 129 9.48 9.03 -12.74
N PRO A 130 9.20 7.92 -13.43
CA PRO A 130 7.94 7.73 -14.14
C PRO A 130 6.76 7.55 -13.19
N ASP A 131 5.64 8.22 -13.47
CA ASP A 131 4.38 8.05 -12.73
C ASP A 131 3.60 6.81 -13.23
N GLY A 132 2.43 6.52 -12.65
CA GLY A 132 1.49 5.54 -13.17
C GLY A 132 1.86 4.08 -12.86
N GLY A 133 2.30 3.81 -11.63
CA GLY A 133 2.55 2.47 -11.10
C GLY A 133 3.93 1.88 -11.45
N ASN A 134 4.76 2.59 -12.23
CA ASN A 134 6.17 2.25 -12.40
C ASN A 134 7.09 2.92 -11.37
N ASP A 135 6.60 3.96 -10.68
CA ASP A 135 7.26 4.68 -9.59
C ASP A 135 7.61 3.74 -8.43
N ALA A 136 6.76 2.76 -8.09
CA ALA A 136 7.02 1.80 -7.01
C ALA A 136 8.40 1.12 -7.09
N LYS A 137 8.95 0.91 -8.30
CA LYS A 137 10.30 0.32 -8.51
C LYS A 137 11.45 1.26 -8.16
N PHE A 138 11.16 2.53 -7.93
CA PHE A 138 12.10 3.57 -7.55
C PHE A 138 11.98 3.98 -6.08
N PHE A 139 10.98 3.49 -5.35
CA PHE A 139 10.71 3.89 -3.96
C PHE A 139 10.61 2.66 -3.04
N TYR A 140 11.60 1.76 -3.07
CA TYR A 140 11.63 0.65 -2.13
C TYR A 140 11.92 1.17 -0.71
N ARG A 141 11.11 0.74 0.25
CA ARG A 141 11.25 1.07 1.66
C ARG A 141 11.41 -0.22 2.45
N PHE A 142 12.37 -0.23 3.35
CA PHE A 142 12.75 -1.41 4.11
C PHE A 142 12.56 -1.18 5.61
N GLY A 143 12.54 -2.27 6.36
CA GLY A 143 12.41 -2.22 7.80
C GLY A 143 11.00 -2.06 8.33
N ARG A 144 10.00 -2.26 7.47
CA ARG A 144 8.65 -2.57 7.91
C ARG A 144 8.68 -3.92 8.63
N LEU A 145 7.84 -4.11 9.64
CA LEU A 145 7.67 -5.44 10.28
C LEU A 145 8.95 -6.02 10.89
N SER A 146 9.85 -5.19 11.45
CA SER A 146 11.16 -5.66 11.97
C SER A 146 12.02 -6.44 10.94
N THR A 147 11.76 -6.28 9.65
CA THR A 147 12.54 -6.93 8.60
C THR A 147 13.87 -6.20 8.36
N PRO A 148 14.87 -6.84 7.74
CA PRO A 148 16.17 -6.22 7.49
C PRO A 148 16.10 -4.93 6.68
N LYS A 149 16.97 -3.98 7.02
CA LYS A 149 17.14 -2.68 6.34
C LYS A 149 18.47 -2.64 5.58
N PRO A 150 18.56 -1.96 4.42
CA PRO A 150 19.83 -1.72 3.77
C PRO A 150 20.81 -1.04 4.71
N ARG A 151 22.02 -1.58 4.78
CA ARG A 151 23.14 -1.07 5.58
C ARG A 151 24.08 -0.25 4.71
N TYR A 152 24.67 0.79 5.27
CA TYR A 152 25.56 1.68 4.53
C TYR A 152 26.86 0.95 4.16
N LEU A 153 27.19 0.91 2.87
CA LEU A 153 28.45 0.34 2.37
C LEU A 153 29.55 1.39 2.30
N GLY A 154 29.19 2.62 1.94
CA GLY A 154 30.13 3.72 1.75
C GLY A 154 29.82 4.59 0.55
N ARG A 155 30.58 5.68 0.45
CA ARG A 155 30.46 6.66 -0.62
C ARG A 155 31.45 6.40 -1.75
N THR A 156 30.96 6.49 -2.98
CA THR A 156 31.77 6.36 -4.19
C THR A 156 31.64 7.59 -5.09
N THR A 157 32.74 7.95 -5.76
CA THR A 157 32.81 9.06 -6.71
C THR A 157 33.49 8.65 -8.02
N CYS A 158 33.85 7.37 -8.16
CA CYS A 158 34.45 6.81 -9.36
C CYS A 158 34.33 5.28 -9.38
N VAL A 159 34.62 4.68 -10.53
CA VAL A 159 34.58 3.23 -10.71
C VAL A 159 35.58 2.51 -9.79
N GLN A 160 36.74 3.10 -9.54
CA GLN A 160 37.77 2.51 -8.69
C GLN A 160 37.31 2.41 -7.23
N SER A 161 36.72 3.48 -6.66
CA SER A 161 36.16 3.43 -5.30
C SER A 161 34.97 2.49 -5.22
N TYR A 162 34.11 2.45 -6.24
CA TYR A 162 33.00 1.50 -6.31
C TYR A 162 33.50 0.06 -6.24
N ARG A 163 34.48 -0.32 -7.10
CA ARG A 163 35.07 -1.67 -7.10
C ARG A 163 35.70 -2.01 -5.76
N LYS A 164 36.41 -1.06 -5.14
CA LYS A 164 37.00 -1.24 -3.82
C LYS A 164 35.94 -1.53 -2.77
N LEU A 165 34.89 -0.70 -2.67
CA LEU A 165 33.78 -0.89 -1.73
C LEU A 165 33.11 -2.26 -1.90
N THR A 166 32.83 -2.65 -3.15
CA THR A 166 32.22 -3.96 -3.41
C THR A 166 33.16 -5.14 -3.12
N SER A 167 34.48 -4.94 -3.17
CA SER A 167 35.45 -6.01 -2.86
C SER A 167 35.67 -6.23 -1.36
N ILE A 168 35.29 -5.24 -0.54
CA ILE A 168 35.40 -5.28 0.93
C ILE A 168 34.02 -5.33 1.59
N MET A 169 33.04 -5.92 0.89
CA MET A 169 31.65 -6.05 1.35
C MET A 169 31.63 -6.64 2.77
N PRO A 170 30.99 -5.99 3.75
CA PRO A 170 30.84 -6.55 5.09
C PRO A 170 30.04 -7.85 5.04
N LEU A 171 30.29 -8.76 5.98
CA LEU A 171 29.51 -9.98 6.15
C LEU A 171 28.06 -9.66 6.61
N PRO A 172 27.11 -10.60 6.43
CA PRO A 172 25.76 -10.47 6.99
C PRO A 172 25.80 -10.16 8.48
N ASP A 173 24.98 -9.20 8.91
CA ASP A 173 24.87 -8.81 10.32
C ASP A 173 23.84 -9.73 11.02
N PRO A 174 24.13 -10.26 12.22
CA PRO A 174 23.18 -11.08 12.97
C PRO A 174 21.83 -10.42 13.25
N GLU A 175 21.76 -9.08 13.31
CA GLU A 175 20.49 -8.35 13.48
C GLU A 175 19.57 -8.44 12.26
N ASP A 176 20.09 -8.86 11.11
CA ASP A 176 19.33 -9.00 9.87
C ASP A 176 18.74 -10.43 9.72
N ASP A 177 18.79 -11.25 10.77
CA ASP A 177 18.17 -12.57 10.79
C ASP A 177 16.64 -12.50 10.82
N LEU A 178 15.99 -13.43 10.13
CA LEU A 178 14.55 -13.58 10.07
C LEU A 178 14.01 -14.64 11.05
N GLU A 179 14.85 -15.37 11.81
CA GLU A 179 14.41 -16.45 12.71
C GLU A 179 13.29 -16.01 13.68
N MET A 180 13.39 -14.80 14.23
CA MET A 180 12.44 -14.25 15.19
C MET A 180 11.30 -13.44 14.55
N VAL A 181 11.30 -13.34 13.21
CA VAL A 181 10.31 -12.59 12.43
C VAL A 181 9.11 -13.48 12.09
N PRO A 182 7.86 -13.06 12.39
CA PRO A 182 6.66 -13.83 12.06
C PRO A 182 6.58 -14.24 10.58
N GLU A 183 6.01 -15.42 10.30
CA GLU A 183 5.96 -16.03 8.95
C GLU A 183 5.38 -15.11 7.87
N ILE A 184 4.27 -14.41 8.17
CA ILE A 184 3.65 -13.45 7.24
C ILE A 184 4.63 -12.34 6.83
N GLN A 185 5.45 -11.88 7.78
CA GLN A 185 6.40 -10.78 7.57
C GLN A 185 7.61 -11.26 6.76
N ARG A 186 8.06 -12.50 6.99
CA ARG A 186 9.07 -13.17 6.16
C ARG A 186 8.60 -13.33 4.72
N ASP A 187 7.36 -13.79 4.52
CA ASP A 187 6.76 -13.95 3.19
C ASP A 187 6.68 -12.62 2.43
N GLU A 188 6.29 -11.53 3.10
CA GLU A 188 6.25 -10.19 2.51
C GLU A 188 7.65 -9.69 2.14
N PHE A 189 8.63 -9.86 3.03
CA PHE A 189 10.03 -9.52 2.75
C PHE A 189 10.58 -10.31 1.55
N ALA A 190 10.38 -11.62 1.52
CA ALA A 190 10.79 -12.49 0.42
C ALA A 190 10.13 -12.07 -0.90
N ALA A 191 8.83 -11.73 -0.87
CA ALA A 191 8.12 -11.22 -2.04
C ALA A 191 8.70 -9.89 -2.53
N MET A 192 9.05 -8.97 -1.63
CA MET A 192 9.71 -7.71 -1.96
C MET A 192 11.10 -7.95 -2.58
N ILE A 193 11.97 -8.75 -1.96
CA ILE A 193 13.29 -9.09 -2.49
C ILE A 193 13.19 -9.70 -3.89
N LYS A 194 12.20 -10.57 -4.10
CA LYS A 194 11.91 -11.13 -5.42
C LYS A 194 11.50 -10.06 -6.43
N GLN A 195 10.63 -9.12 -6.08
CA GLN A 195 10.23 -8.02 -6.97
C GLN A 195 11.42 -7.13 -7.34
N VAL A 196 12.26 -6.80 -6.35
CA VAL A 196 13.50 -6.07 -6.50
C VAL A 196 14.39 -6.77 -7.53
N LYS A 197 14.69 -8.07 -7.36
CA LYS A 197 15.48 -8.87 -8.32
C LYS A 197 14.84 -8.94 -9.71
N GLU A 198 13.54 -9.16 -9.79
CA GLU A 198 12.81 -9.22 -11.07
C GLU A 198 12.86 -7.88 -11.85
N SER A 199 13.05 -6.74 -11.16
CA SER A 199 13.02 -5.40 -11.77
C SER A 199 14.14 -5.15 -12.78
N TRP A 200 15.36 -5.66 -12.53
CA TRP A 200 16.53 -5.39 -13.38
C TRP A 200 16.88 -6.52 -14.37
N VAL A 201 16.17 -7.65 -14.35
CA VAL A 201 16.49 -8.80 -15.22
C VAL A 201 16.14 -8.55 -16.70
N GLY A 202 15.25 -7.61 -17.03
CA GLY A 202 15.04 -7.16 -18.42
C GLY A 202 14.36 -8.16 -19.34
N GLY A 203 13.32 -7.70 -20.05
CA GLY A 203 12.48 -8.54 -20.90
C GLY A 203 13.07 -8.87 -22.27
N LYS A 204 14.34 -9.30 -22.39
CA LYS A 204 14.81 -9.88 -23.65
C LYS A 204 14.47 -11.39 -23.67
N GLY A 205 13.36 -11.74 -24.33
CA GLY A 205 13.07 -13.12 -24.75
C GLY A 205 11.84 -13.84 -24.18
N LYS A 206 10.93 -13.20 -23.42
CA LYS A 206 9.86 -13.92 -22.68
C LYS A 206 8.42 -13.64 -23.11
N GLY A 207 8.11 -13.32 -24.37
CA GLY A 207 6.71 -13.08 -24.80
C GLY A 207 5.73 -14.22 -24.44
N LYS A 208 6.12 -15.48 -24.67
CA LYS A 208 5.29 -16.66 -24.34
C LYS A 208 5.44 -17.13 -22.88
N GLY A 209 6.66 -17.10 -22.33
CA GLY A 209 6.93 -17.51 -20.94
C GLY A 209 6.34 -16.56 -19.90
N ARG A 210 6.40 -15.24 -20.15
CA ARG A 210 5.82 -14.20 -19.28
C ARG A 210 4.29 -14.24 -19.31
N SER A 211 3.67 -14.57 -20.43
CA SER A 211 2.20 -14.77 -20.49
C SER A 211 1.77 -15.96 -19.63
N LYS A 212 2.47 -17.10 -19.73
CA LYS A 212 2.20 -18.28 -18.89
C LYS A 212 2.48 -18.00 -17.41
N GLN A 213 3.57 -17.30 -17.10
CA GLN A 213 3.91 -16.90 -15.73
C GLN A 213 2.91 -15.89 -15.16
N ASN A 214 2.46 -14.91 -15.94
CA ASN A 214 1.43 -13.95 -15.52
C ASN A 214 0.06 -14.62 -15.38
N ALA A 215 -0.29 -15.56 -16.26
CA ALA A 215 -1.49 -16.36 -16.12
C ALA A 215 -1.44 -17.22 -14.84
N MET A 216 -0.29 -17.83 -14.54
CA MET A 216 -0.08 -18.59 -13.30
C MET A 216 -0.12 -17.69 -12.06
N LYS A 217 0.52 -16.52 -12.10
CA LYS A 217 0.45 -15.50 -11.03
C LYS A 217 -1.02 -15.10 -10.80
N ARG A 218 -1.76 -14.72 -11.84
CA ARG A 218 -3.20 -14.40 -11.75
C ARG A 218 -4.02 -15.55 -11.16
N HIS A 219 -3.80 -16.77 -11.64
CA HIS A 219 -4.48 -17.96 -11.13
C HIS A 219 -4.21 -18.19 -9.64
N ASN A 220 -2.96 -18.06 -9.19
CA ASN A 220 -2.59 -18.19 -7.78
C ASN A 220 -3.18 -17.06 -6.93
N THR A 221 -3.19 -15.83 -7.44
CA THR A 221 -3.83 -14.68 -6.77
C THR A 221 -5.34 -14.91 -6.62
N HIS A 222 -6.04 -15.36 -7.67
CA HIS A 222 -7.47 -15.69 -7.62
C HIS A 222 -7.74 -16.83 -6.62
N LYS A 223 -6.88 -17.87 -6.57
CA LYS A 223 -6.96 -18.89 -5.53
C LYS A 223 -6.84 -18.29 -4.13
N GLY A 224 -5.87 -17.39 -3.92
CA GLY A 224 -5.70 -16.64 -2.67
C GLY A 224 -6.97 -15.90 -2.25
N TRP A 225 -7.62 -15.19 -3.16
CA TRP A 225 -8.90 -14.51 -2.90
C TRP A 225 -10.03 -15.50 -2.55
N GLY A 226 -10.07 -16.65 -3.22
CA GLY A 226 -10.98 -17.74 -2.87
C GLY A 226 -10.76 -18.26 -1.45
N HIS A 227 -9.51 -18.44 -1.03
CA HIS A 227 -9.15 -18.86 0.33
C HIS A 227 -9.50 -17.79 1.37
N ALA A 228 -9.24 -16.51 1.09
CA ALA A 228 -9.60 -15.40 1.95
C ALA A 228 -11.12 -15.34 2.19
N THR A 229 -11.96 -15.47 1.14
CA THR A 229 -13.42 -15.55 1.35
C THR A 229 -13.82 -16.72 2.24
N LYS A 230 -13.18 -17.89 2.08
CA LYS A 230 -13.45 -19.04 2.94
C LYS A 230 -13.05 -18.77 4.40
N ARG A 231 -11.93 -18.09 4.65
CA ARG A 231 -11.52 -17.69 6.01
C ARG A 231 -12.52 -16.72 6.63
N VAL A 232 -12.94 -15.67 5.91
CA VAL A 232 -14.00 -14.76 6.34
C VAL A 232 -15.28 -15.52 6.72
N GLN A 233 -15.69 -16.50 5.90
CA GLN A 233 -16.84 -17.35 6.25
C GLN A 233 -16.65 -18.15 7.54
N ARG A 234 -15.43 -18.61 7.86
CA ARG A 234 -15.16 -19.32 9.12
C ARG A 234 -15.15 -18.39 10.33
N PHE A 235 -14.57 -17.20 10.18
CA PHE A 235 -14.64 -16.14 11.19
C PHE A 235 -16.08 -15.71 11.50
N LEU A 236 -16.99 -15.81 10.51
CA LEU A 236 -18.43 -15.51 10.69
C LEU A 236 -19.26 -16.73 11.13
N GLY A 237 -18.65 -17.91 11.32
CA GLY A 237 -19.40 -19.13 11.69
C GLY A 237 -20.24 -19.73 10.55
N LEU A 238 -20.05 -19.30 9.30
CA LEU A 238 -20.78 -19.76 8.12
C LEU A 238 -20.17 -21.04 7.49
N ARG A 239 -18.92 -21.37 7.85
CA ARG A 239 -18.16 -22.50 7.31
C ARG A 239 -17.28 -23.11 8.40
N GLN A 240 -17.05 -24.43 8.34
CA GLN A 240 -16.09 -25.13 9.18
C GLN A 240 -14.80 -25.47 8.40
N LYS A 241 -13.67 -25.63 9.11
CA LYS A 241 -12.42 -26.16 8.54
C LYS A 241 -12.59 -27.65 8.18
N ILE A 242 -12.06 -28.07 7.02
CA ILE A 242 -12.15 -29.45 6.48
C ILE A 242 -11.21 -30.43 7.23
N THR A 243 -11.19 -30.38 8.56
CA THR A 243 -10.41 -31.28 9.42
C THR A 243 -11.29 -32.25 10.22
N SER A 244 -12.61 -32.15 10.06
CA SER A 244 -13.61 -32.93 10.80
C SER A 244 -14.01 -34.19 10.02
N VAL A 245 -14.03 -35.35 10.68
CA VAL A 245 -14.15 -36.71 10.12
C VAL A 245 -15.50 -37.04 9.45
N ASN A 246 -16.41 -36.08 9.22
CA ASN A 246 -17.66 -36.35 8.49
C ASN A 246 -18.04 -35.18 7.55
N PRO A 247 -17.77 -35.29 6.24
CA PRO A 247 -18.21 -34.31 5.24
C PRO A 247 -19.70 -34.41 4.88
N ALA A 248 -20.48 -35.24 5.57
CA ALA A 248 -21.80 -35.69 5.10
C ALA A 248 -22.98 -34.77 5.42
N ASN A 249 -22.82 -33.70 6.22
CA ASN A 249 -23.92 -32.79 6.58
C ASN A 249 -23.52 -31.30 6.42
N GLU A 250 -22.98 -30.89 5.26
CA GLU A 250 -23.01 -29.46 4.91
C GLU A 250 -24.47 -29.06 4.61
N LEU A 251 -25.22 -28.77 5.68
CA LEU A 251 -26.61 -28.32 5.62
C LEU A 251 -26.71 -27.03 4.81
N VAL A 252 -27.81 -26.90 4.06
CA VAL A 252 -28.21 -25.63 3.42
C VAL A 252 -28.10 -24.51 4.46
N LEU A 253 -27.47 -23.39 4.08
CA LEU A 253 -27.41 -22.22 4.94
C LEU A 253 -28.79 -21.56 4.95
N ASP A 254 -29.60 -21.85 5.96
CA ASP A 254 -30.82 -21.11 6.24
C ASP A 254 -30.46 -19.78 6.90
N VAL A 255 -30.59 -18.70 6.12
CA VAL A 255 -30.27 -17.34 6.56
C VAL A 255 -31.20 -16.81 7.66
N ASN A 256 -32.31 -17.49 7.94
CA ASN A 256 -33.24 -17.14 9.02
C ASN A 256 -32.90 -17.85 10.34
N THR A 257 -31.85 -18.66 10.36
CA THR A 257 -31.32 -19.28 11.57
C THR A 257 -29.90 -18.76 11.88
N PRO A 258 -29.48 -18.73 13.15
CA PRO A 258 -28.10 -18.35 13.50
C PRO A 258 -27.06 -19.16 12.74
N ALA A 259 -25.88 -18.56 12.51
CA ALA A 259 -24.79 -19.22 11.81
C ALA A 259 -24.48 -20.59 12.46
N PRO A 260 -24.36 -21.68 11.67
CA PRO A 260 -24.39 -23.04 12.18
C PRO A 260 -23.12 -23.45 12.94
N TYR A 261 -22.02 -22.71 12.78
CA TYR A 261 -20.75 -23.00 13.42
C TYR A 261 -20.34 -21.88 14.36
N THR A 262 -19.51 -22.22 15.35
CA THR A 262 -18.86 -21.21 16.20
C THR A 262 -17.86 -20.41 15.36
N PRO A 263 -17.92 -19.06 15.38
CA PRO A 263 -16.89 -18.18 14.83
C PRO A 263 -15.46 -18.60 15.20
N GLU A 264 -14.59 -18.77 14.21
CA GLU A 264 -13.18 -19.05 14.46
C GLU A 264 -12.47 -17.84 15.08
N ASP A 265 -11.50 -18.11 15.96
CA ASP A 265 -10.51 -17.15 16.46
C ASP A 265 -11.03 -15.92 17.22
N ASP A 266 -12.34 -15.85 17.52
CA ASP A 266 -12.93 -14.80 18.35
C ASP A 266 -12.55 -13.38 17.89
N VAL A 267 -12.73 -13.13 16.58
CA VAL A 267 -12.21 -11.94 15.90
C VAL A 267 -13.14 -10.72 15.99
N VAL A 268 -12.56 -9.54 15.80
CA VAL A 268 -13.24 -8.27 15.53
C VAL A 268 -12.88 -7.85 14.10
N PHE A 269 -13.89 -7.65 13.25
CA PHE A 269 -13.68 -7.03 11.94
C PHE A 269 -13.63 -5.52 12.12
N ILE A 270 -12.57 -4.89 11.59
CA ILE A 270 -12.44 -3.44 11.56
C ILE A 270 -12.20 -3.03 10.12
N CYS A 271 -13.18 -2.37 9.50
CA CYS A 271 -13.00 -1.73 8.21
C CYS A 271 -12.46 -0.32 8.39
N VAL A 272 -11.57 0.11 7.50
CA VAL A 272 -11.05 1.48 7.43
C VAL A 272 -11.18 2.02 6.01
N ASP A 273 -11.42 3.32 5.90
CA ASP A 273 -11.38 4.10 4.67
C ASP A 273 -10.85 5.49 5.02
N ILE A 274 -10.02 6.09 4.14
CA ILE A 274 -9.37 7.37 4.40
C ILE A 274 -9.59 8.36 3.25
N GLU A 275 -10.12 9.52 3.61
CA GLU A 275 -10.23 10.64 2.67
C GLU A 275 -9.03 11.59 2.80
N THR A 276 -8.57 12.07 1.65
CA THR A 276 -7.47 13.04 1.55
C THR A 276 -7.91 14.29 0.81
N TYR A 277 -7.23 15.40 1.06
CA TYR A 277 -7.52 16.64 0.35
C TYR A 277 -6.97 16.62 -1.09
N GLU A 278 -7.85 16.82 -2.07
CA GLU A 278 -7.56 16.67 -3.50
C GLU A 278 -6.45 17.60 -4.04
N ARG A 279 -6.11 18.67 -3.33
CA ARG A 279 -5.07 19.64 -3.75
C ARG A 279 -3.73 19.47 -3.06
N ILE A 280 -3.66 18.70 -1.98
CA ILE A 280 -2.42 18.48 -1.24
C ILE A 280 -2.23 16.97 -1.10
N PRO A 281 -1.27 16.39 -1.85
CA PRO A 281 -1.03 14.95 -1.82
C PRO A 281 -0.85 14.44 -0.39
N LYS A 282 -1.58 13.37 -0.05
CA LYS A 282 -1.50 12.66 1.24
C LYS A 282 -1.92 13.48 2.47
N LEU A 283 -2.51 14.66 2.31
CA LEU A 283 -3.11 15.37 3.45
C LEU A 283 -4.41 14.67 3.82
N VAL A 284 -4.36 13.82 4.86
CA VAL A 284 -5.52 13.10 5.39
C VAL A 284 -6.49 14.09 6.02
N THR A 285 -7.78 14.00 5.72
CA THR A 285 -8.83 14.86 6.28
C THR A 285 -9.81 14.11 7.16
N GLU A 286 -10.12 12.86 6.81
CA GLU A 286 -11.11 12.03 7.48
C GLU A 286 -10.59 10.59 7.58
N VAL A 287 -10.88 9.92 8.68
CA VAL A 287 -10.64 8.48 8.86
C VAL A 287 -11.95 7.84 9.28
N GLY A 288 -12.44 6.91 8.49
CA GLY A 288 -13.62 6.13 8.78
C GLY A 288 -13.28 4.80 9.40
N PHE A 289 -14.15 4.32 10.29
CA PHE A 289 -14.10 2.96 10.78
C PHE A 289 -15.48 2.32 10.79
N ALA A 290 -15.50 1.01 10.55
CA ALA A 290 -16.67 0.18 10.83
C ALA A 290 -16.23 -1.07 11.59
N ILE A 291 -16.84 -1.30 12.74
CA ILE A 291 -16.39 -2.30 13.71
C ILE A 291 -17.50 -3.32 13.91
N LEU A 292 -17.18 -4.61 13.79
CA LEU A 292 -18.09 -5.71 14.10
C LEU A 292 -17.37 -6.75 14.94
N ASP A 293 -17.78 -6.91 16.21
CA ASP A 293 -17.32 -8.03 17.04
C ASP A 293 -18.12 -9.29 16.65
N THR A 294 -17.44 -10.38 16.33
CA THR A 294 -18.11 -11.65 16.00
C THR A 294 -18.87 -12.25 17.18
N ARG A 295 -18.67 -11.74 18.39
CA ARG A 295 -19.50 -12.04 19.56
C ARG A 295 -20.93 -11.50 19.43
N ASP A 296 -21.12 -10.35 18.78
CA ASP A 296 -22.42 -9.69 18.68
C ASP A 296 -23.37 -10.39 17.69
N ILE A 297 -22.81 -11.13 16.74
CA ILE A 297 -23.60 -11.94 15.78
C ILE A 297 -23.97 -13.33 16.33
N ARG A 298 -23.49 -13.72 17.52
CA ARG A 298 -23.78 -15.04 18.09
C ARG A 298 -25.27 -15.15 18.42
N GLY A 299 -25.93 -16.15 17.85
CA GLY A 299 -27.37 -16.33 18.01
C GLY A 299 -28.22 -15.39 17.16
N VAL A 300 -27.61 -14.57 16.30
CA VAL A 300 -28.32 -13.69 15.35
C VAL A 300 -28.26 -14.32 13.96
N ALA A 301 -29.42 -14.58 13.38
CA ALA A 301 -29.54 -15.07 12.01
C ALA A 301 -29.06 -13.99 11.02
N PRO A 302 -28.28 -14.31 9.97
CA PRO A 302 -27.74 -13.31 9.05
C PRO A 302 -28.82 -12.55 8.26
N GLY A 303 -29.95 -13.17 7.95
CA GLY A 303 -30.96 -12.60 7.05
C GLY A 303 -30.49 -12.57 5.59
N LYS A 304 -31.35 -12.07 4.69
CA LYS A 304 -31.03 -12.00 3.26
C LYS A 304 -29.79 -11.12 3.08
N GLY A 305 -28.75 -11.65 2.45
CA GLY A 305 -27.52 -10.88 2.20
C GLY A 305 -26.85 -10.31 3.45
N ALA A 306 -27.00 -10.96 4.61
CA ALA A 306 -26.48 -10.51 5.91
C ALA A 306 -27.15 -9.25 6.50
N GLU A 307 -28.33 -8.85 6.01
CA GLU A 307 -29.01 -7.61 6.43
C GLU A 307 -29.24 -7.48 7.94
N ASN A 308 -29.48 -8.58 8.65
CA ASN A 308 -29.70 -8.57 10.10
C ASN A 308 -28.43 -8.29 10.90
N TRP A 309 -27.24 -8.48 10.30
CA TRP A 309 -25.97 -8.16 10.93
C TRP A 309 -25.55 -6.70 10.70
N PHE A 310 -26.15 -5.98 9.74
CA PHE A 310 -25.78 -4.59 9.46
C PHE A 310 -25.98 -3.64 10.66
N PRO A 311 -27.08 -3.74 11.44
CA PRO A 311 -27.27 -2.89 12.62
C PRO A 311 -26.27 -3.15 13.76
N LEU A 312 -25.53 -4.27 13.71
CA LEU A 312 -24.51 -4.63 14.70
C LEU A 312 -23.15 -4.00 14.40
N ILE A 313 -23.01 -3.33 13.25
CA ILE A 313 -21.80 -2.62 12.87
C ILE A 313 -21.76 -1.26 13.59
N GLN A 314 -20.72 -1.03 14.36
CA GLN A 314 -20.43 0.27 14.95
C GLN A 314 -19.61 1.11 13.97
N GLY A 315 -20.23 2.15 13.42
CA GLY A 315 -19.53 3.16 12.61
C GLY A 315 -18.83 4.20 13.49
N ARG A 316 -17.62 4.61 13.09
CA ARG A 316 -16.96 5.82 13.59
C ARG A 316 -16.47 6.66 12.42
N HIS A 317 -16.45 7.97 12.62
CA HIS A 317 -16.02 8.90 11.60
C HIS A 317 -15.20 10.01 12.25
N LEU A 318 -13.87 9.93 12.10
CA LEU A 318 -12.94 10.90 12.64
C LEU A 318 -12.65 11.97 11.60
N ARG A 319 -12.74 13.24 11.99
CA ARG A 319 -12.35 14.39 11.17
C ARG A 319 -11.21 15.12 11.85
N ILE A 320 -10.13 15.39 11.11
CA ILE A 320 -9.00 16.14 11.64
C ILE A 320 -9.40 17.61 11.82
N LYS A 321 -9.37 18.08 13.08
CA LYS A 321 -9.93 19.37 13.49
C LYS A 321 -9.29 20.55 12.76
N GLU A 322 -7.98 20.51 12.58
CA GLU A 322 -7.15 21.51 11.88
C GLU A 322 -7.48 21.59 10.39
N TYR A 323 -8.06 20.53 9.84
CA TYR A 323 -8.32 20.34 8.42
C TYR A 323 -9.81 20.39 8.07
N LYS A 324 -10.69 20.68 9.04
CA LYS A 324 -12.16 20.67 8.87
C LYS A 324 -12.67 21.53 7.72
N GLN A 325 -11.94 22.59 7.35
CA GLN A 325 -12.28 23.50 6.26
C GLN A 325 -11.96 22.93 4.86
N TYR A 326 -11.10 21.92 4.78
CA TYR A 326 -10.74 21.29 3.52
C TYR A 326 -11.86 20.34 3.10
N ARG A 327 -12.39 20.58 1.90
CA ARG A 327 -13.47 19.78 1.31
C ARG A 327 -13.21 19.63 -0.18
N ASN A 328 -13.23 18.37 -0.65
CA ASN A 328 -13.08 18.06 -2.06
C ASN A 328 -14.31 18.50 -2.85
N ARG A 329 -14.10 19.19 -3.97
CA ARG A 329 -15.15 19.73 -4.84
C ARG A 329 -14.84 19.58 -6.33
N THR A 330 -13.58 19.39 -6.70
CA THR A 330 -13.14 19.46 -8.10
C THR A 330 -13.21 18.12 -8.80
N TYR A 331 -12.60 17.07 -8.24
CA TYR A 331 -12.53 15.77 -8.90
C TYR A 331 -13.60 14.80 -8.38
N VAL A 332 -13.76 14.78 -7.07
CA VAL A 332 -14.72 13.93 -6.35
C VAL A 332 -15.36 14.79 -5.26
N ARG A 333 -16.69 14.84 -5.21
CA ARG A 333 -17.39 15.68 -4.24
C ARG A 333 -17.44 14.96 -2.89
N GLY A 334 -16.72 15.48 -1.91
CA GLY A 334 -16.74 14.96 -0.54
C GLY A 334 -18.04 15.28 0.20
N CYS A 335 -18.43 14.38 1.11
CA CYS A 335 -19.61 14.45 1.97
C CYS A 335 -19.29 14.46 3.49
N PRO A 336 -18.28 15.21 3.99
CA PRO A 336 -17.78 15.12 5.38
C PRO A 336 -18.81 15.37 6.50
N GLU A 337 -19.92 16.03 6.16
CA GLU A 337 -20.96 16.45 7.09
C GLU A 337 -22.13 15.45 7.16
N HIS A 338 -22.11 14.39 6.34
CA HIS A 338 -23.24 13.48 6.15
C HIS A 338 -22.93 12.07 6.61
N PHE A 339 -22.30 11.94 7.78
CA PHE A 339 -22.10 10.63 8.39
C PHE A 339 -23.45 10.05 8.84
N GLN A 340 -23.81 8.87 8.32
CA GLN A 340 -25.13 8.27 8.50
C GLN A 340 -25.20 7.30 9.68
N TYR A 341 -24.06 6.91 10.24
CA TYR A 341 -23.96 5.85 11.26
C TYR A 341 -23.55 6.38 12.64
N GLY A 342 -23.79 7.66 12.91
CA GLY A 342 -23.48 8.29 14.19
C GLY A 342 -23.19 9.77 14.05
N VAL A 343 -22.28 10.27 14.89
CA VAL A 343 -21.84 11.67 14.90
C VAL A 343 -20.35 11.71 14.57
N SER A 344 -19.94 12.59 13.66
CA SER A 344 -18.53 12.81 13.33
C SER A 344 -17.77 13.32 14.54
N GLU A 345 -16.64 12.70 14.84
CA GLU A 345 -15.74 13.03 15.94
C GLU A 345 -14.62 13.94 15.44
N PHE A 346 -14.36 15.06 16.12
CA PHE A 346 -13.28 15.96 15.76
C PHE A 346 -12.06 15.69 16.61
N VAL A 347 -11.01 15.17 15.98
CA VAL A 347 -9.75 14.80 16.64
C VAL A 347 -8.67 15.77 16.17
N GLY A 348 -7.86 16.28 17.10
CA GLY A 348 -6.70 17.09 16.73
C GLY A 348 -5.62 16.24 16.06
N ILE A 349 -4.80 16.84 15.20
CA ILE A 349 -3.71 16.14 14.51
C ILE A 349 -2.77 15.40 15.49
N ASP A 350 -2.48 15.97 16.66
CA ASP A 350 -1.63 15.36 17.68
C ASP A 350 -2.28 14.15 18.39
N GLY A 351 -3.59 13.96 18.22
CA GLY A 351 -4.36 12.88 18.84
C GLY A 351 -4.82 11.80 17.86
N ILE A 352 -4.63 11.99 16.55
CA ILE A 352 -5.20 11.09 15.53
C ILE A 352 -4.55 9.71 15.59
N GLU A 353 -3.23 9.63 15.70
CA GLU A 353 -2.47 8.39 15.80
C GLU A 353 -2.99 7.53 16.96
N LYS A 354 -2.98 8.10 18.17
CA LYS A 354 -3.48 7.45 19.38
C LYS A 354 -4.91 6.97 19.23
N THR A 355 -5.80 7.81 18.69
CA THR A 355 -7.22 7.46 18.51
C THR A 355 -7.40 6.30 17.54
N CYS A 356 -6.67 6.31 16.42
CA CYS A 356 -6.68 5.21 15.44
C CYS A 356 -6.14 3.92 16.05
N VAL A 357 -5.01 3.96 16.76
CA VAL A 357 -4.43 2.79 17.42
C VAL A 357 -5.39 2.20 18.46
N GLU A 358 -6.06 3.04 19.26
CA GLU A 358 -7.06 2.60 20.23
C GLU A 358 -8.25 1.89 19.57
N ILE A 359 -8.72 2.38 18.42
CA ILE A 359 -9.78 1.73 17.63
C ILE A 359 -9.30 0.40 17.07
N LEU A 360 -8.10 0.39 16.50
CA LEU A 360 -7.53 -0.74 15.78
C LEU A 360 -6.98 -1.85 16.70
N THR A 361 -6.88 -1.60 18.02
CA THR A 361 -6.42 -2.58 19.02
C THR A 361 -7.48 -2.83 20.09
N PRO A 362 -8.68 -3.32 19.72
CA PRO A 362 -9.75 -3.57 20.68
C PRO A 362 -9.28 -4.56 21.75
N LYS A 363 -9.62 -4.25 22.99
CA LYS A 363 -9.29 -5.08 24.16
C LYS A 363 -10.52 -5.82 24.63
N ASP A 364 -10.32 -7.05 25.08
CA ASP A 364 -11.34 -7.81 25.75
C ASP A 364 -11.74 -7.12 27.07
N PRO A 365 -13.01 -6.75 27.28
CA PRO A 365 -13.41 -6.02 28.48
C PRO A 365 -13.20 -6.80 29.79
N ALA A 366 -13.23 -8.13 29.75
CA ALA A 366 -13.08 -8.97 30.94
C ALA A 366 -11.61 -9.22 31.31
N THR A 367 -10.73 -9.33 30.31
CA THR A 367 -9.31 -9.68 30.54
C THR A 367 -8.33 -8.52 30.31
N GLY A 368 -8.77 -7.45 29.65
CA GLY A 368 -7.93 -6.33 29.22
C GLY A 368 -6.93 -6.67 28.11
N LYS A 369 -6.92 -7.90 27.61
CA LYS A 369 -5.99 -8.37 26.57
C LYS A 369 -6.44 -7.93 25.18
N PRO A 370 -5.51 -7.63 24.25
CA PRO A 370 -5.85 -7.38 22.85
C PRO A 370 -6.64 -8.54 22.23
N ARG A 371 -7.63 -8.21 21.40
CA ARG A 371 -8.43 -9.17 20.62
C ARG A 371 -7.82 -9.38 19.24
N ASN A 372 -8.19 -10.49 18.59
CA ASN A 372 -7.80 -10.75 17.20
C ASN A 372 -8.56 -9.82 16.26
N VAL A 373 -7.86 -9.15 15.35
CA VAL A 373 -8.41 -8.17 14.41
C VAL A 373 -8.25 -8.65 12.98
N ILE A 374 -9.34 -8.53 12.22
CA ILE A 374 -9.32 -8.63 10.76
C ILE A 374 -9.51 -7.22 10.21
N LEU A 375 -8.44 -6.64 9.66
CA LEU A 375 -8.51 -5.32 9.03
C LEU A 375 -9.12 -5.47 7.63
N VAL A 376 -10.09 -4.63 7.31
CA VAL A 376 -10.83 -4.66 6.04
C VAL A 376 -10.71 -3.30 5.36
N GLY A 377 -10.65 -3.28 4.04
CA GLY A 377 -10.84 -2.05 3.27
C GLY A 377 -11.23 -2.35 1.83
N HIS A 378 -11.51 -1.30 1.08
CA HIS A 378 -11.81 -1.37 -0.35
C HIS A 378 -10.65 -0.80 -1.14
N ASP A 379 -9.76 -1.66 -1.67
CA ASP A 379 -8.40 -1.26 -2.09
C ASP A 379 -7.51 -0.83 -0.92
N ILE A 380 -7.58 -1.62 0.16
CA ILE A 380 -6.98 -1.36 1.49
C ILE A 380 -5.49 -0.98 1.47
N HIS A 381 -4.74 -1.36 0.45
CA HIS A 381 -3.33 -0.98 0.33
C HIS A 381 -3.15 0.55 0.36
N GLN A 382 -4.02 1.29 -0.33
CA GLN A 382 -3.97 2.74 -0.34
C GLN A 382 -4.21 3.31 1.07
N ASP A 383 -5.22 2.81 1.79
CA ASP A 383 -5.53 3.25 3.14
C ASP A 383 -4.42 2.93 4.13
N THR A 384 -3.76 1.76 4.02
CA THR A 384 -2.62 1.41 4.88
C THR A 384 -1.43 2.36 4.70
N GLU A 385 -1.16 2.82 3.48
CA GLU A 385 -0.12 3.83 3.23
C GLU A 385 -0.52 5.20 3.79
N LEU A 386 -1.82 5.53 3.81
CA LEU A 386 -2.32 6.78 4.39
C LEU A 386 -2.36 6.75 5.93
N LEU A 387 -2.66 5.60 6.54
CA LEU A 387 -2.49 5.38 7.98
C LEU A 387 -1.03 5.60 8.40
N PHE A 388 -0.08 5.08 7.61
CA PHE A 388 1.33 5.29 7.87
C PHE A 388 1.76 6.77 7.78
N VAL A 389 1.09 7.58 6.94
CA VAL A 389 1.34 9.04 6.86
C VAL A 389 0.95 9.76 8.15
N ILE A 390 -0.03 9.23 8.89
CA ILE A 390 -0.43 9.75 10.21
C ILE A 390 0.18 8.92 11.35
N ASP A 391 1.35 8.32 11.09
CA ASP A 391 2.18 7.55 12.04
C ASP A 391 1.50 6.28 12.63
N VAL A 392 0.48 5.75 11.95
CA VAL A 392 -0.16 4.47 12.31
C VAL A 392 0.36 3.37 11.40
N ASP A 393 1.28 2.55 11.90
CA ASP A 393 1.71 1.35 11.18
C ASP A 393 0.80 0.15 11.50
N VAL A 394 -0.07 -0.22 10.55
CA VAL A 394 -1.02 -1.34 10.74
C VAL A 394 -0.32 -2.66 11.03
N HIS A 395 0.89 -2.79 10.53
CA HIS A 395 1.71 -3.99 10.61
C HIS A 395 2.33 -4.20 12.01
N GLU A 396 2.40 -3.15 12.81
CA GLU A 396 2.85 -3.17 14.20
C GLU A 396 1.68 -3.31 15.19
N LEU A 397 0.43 -3.38 14.71
CA LEU A 397 -0.75 -3.49 15.56
C LEU A 397 -0.82 -4.85 16.27
N VAL A 398 -0.84 -4.80 17.59
CA VAL A 398 -1.03 -6.00 18.42
C VAL A 398 -2.42 -6.58 18.19
N GLY A 399 -2.47 -7.85 17.81
CA GLY A 399 -3.72 -8.57 17.55
C GLY A 399 -4.15 -8.57 16.09
N LEU A 400 -3.46 -7.86 15.18
CA LEU A 400 -3.73 -7.97 13.75
C LEU A 400 -3.47 -9.40 13.27
N LYS A 401 -4.50 -10.03 12.72
CA LYS A 401 -4.45 -11.42 12.26
C LYS A 401 -4.45 -11.53 10.73
N GLU A 402 -5.20 -10.68 10.06
CA GLU A 402 -5.30 -10.68 8.60
C GLU A 402 -5.75 -9.32 8.08
N ILE A 403 -5.27 -8.94 6.88
CA ILE A 403 -5.77 -7.80 6.11
C ILE A 403 -6.56 -8.32 4.91
N VAL A 404 -7.79 -7.84 4.75
CA VAL A 404 -8.75 -8.27 3.74
C VAL A 404 -9.09 -7.12 2.80
N ASP A 405 -8.73 -7.27 1.53
CA ASP A 405 -9.15 -6.35 0.47
C ASP A 405 -10.49 -6.79 -0.12
N ASN A 406 -11.57 -6.14 0.31
CA ASN A 406 -12.92 -6.43 -0.13
C ASN A 406 -13.10 -6.22 -1.64
N GLN A 407 -12.42 -5.24 -2.24
CA GLN A 407 -12.51 -4.98 -3.68
C GLN A 407 -12.06 -6.21 -4.49
N LYS A 408 -10.97 -6.86 -4.06
CA LYS A 408 -10.48 -8.09 -4.71
C LYS A 408 -11.43 -9.27 -4.49
N LEU A 409 -12.00 -9.41 -3.30
CA LEU A 409 -12.95 -10.50 -3.02
C LEU A 409 -14.21 -10.38 -3.88
N GLN A 410 -14.74 -9.17 -4.01
CA GLN A 410 -15.90 -8.86 -4.86
C GLN A 410 -15.58 -9.08 -6.34
N GLN A 411 -14.43 -8.58 -6.81
CA GLN A 411 -13.95 -8.81 -8.18
C GLN A 411 -13.87 -10.31 -8.49
N HIS A 412 -13.31 -11.09 -7.56
CA HIS A 412 -13.17 -12.54 -7.71
C HIS A 412 -14.54 -13.24 -7.78
N TRP A 413 -15.46 -12.88 -6.90
CA TRP A 413 -16.80 -13.49 -6.86
C TRP A 413 -17.62 -13.17 -8.11
N ALA A 414 -17.66 -11.89 -8.52
CA ALA A 414 -18.36 -11.46 -9.71
C ALA A 414 -17.66 -11.88 -11.03
N LYS A 415 -16.48 -12.53 -10.95
CA LYS A 415 -15.65 -12.94 -12.10
C LYS A 415 -15.31 -11.78 -13.04
N LEU A 416 -15.11 -10.59 -12.48
CA LEU A 416 -14.87 -9.38 -13.25
C LEU A 416 -13.37 -9.24 -13.59
N PRO A 417 -13.03 -8.80 -14.83
CA PRO A 417 -11.65 -8.63 -15.24
C PRO A 417 -10.97 -7.44 -14.54
N ASN A 418 -11.76 -6.43 -14.16
CA ASN A 418 -11.29 -5.20 -13.54
C ASN A 418 -11.92 -5.00 -12.16
N PRO A 419 -11.20 -4.38 -11.21
CA PRO A 419 -11.77 -3.99 -9.93
C PRO A 419 -12.93 -3.02 -10.10
N GLN A 420 -13.87 -3.03 -9.16
CA GLN A 420 -15.06 -2.18 -9.18
C GLN A 420 -14.98 -1.09 -8.11
N SER A 421 -15.60 0.05 -8.39
CA SER A 421 -15.82 1.08 -7.36
C SER A 421 -16.75 0.54 -6.27
N LEU A 422 -16.67 1.13 -5.08
CA LEU A 422 -17.56 0.75 -3.97
C LEU A 422 -19.04 0.92 -4.36
N SER A 423 -19.41 2.01 -5.03
CA SER A 423 -20.78 2.24 -5.53
C SER A 423 -21.28 1.12 -6.45
N ASN A 424 -20.43 0.62 -7.35
CA ASN A 424 -20.79 -0.48 -8.25
C ASN A 424 -20.98 -1.80 -7.48
N VAL A 425 -20.10 -2.08 -6.51
CA VAL A 425 -20.22 -3.26 -5.63
C VAL A 425 -21.54 -3.21 -4.85
N LEU A 426 -21.85 -2.08 -4.22
CA LEU A 426 -23.07 -1.91 -3.42
C LEU A 426 -24.33 -2.03 -4.28
N SER A 427 -24.32 -1.42 -5.47
CA SER A 427 -25.43 -1.52 -6.42
C SER A 427 -25.65 -2.97 -6.88
N GLY A 428 -24.58 -3.71 -7.16
CA GLY A 428 -24.65 -5.12 -7.57
C GLY A 428 -25.12 -6.06 -6.45
N LEU A 429 -24.97 -5.66 -5.18
CA LEU A 429 -25.48 -6.37 -4.01
C LEU A 429 -26.85 -5.88 -3.56
N GLU A 430 -27.46 -4.91 -4.27
CA GLU A 430 -28.71 -4.25 -3.90
C GLU A 430 -28.66 -3.60 -2.51
N ILE A 431 -27.48 -3.15 -2.05
CA ILE A 431 -27.30 -2.44 -0.79
C ILE A 431 -27.58 -0.95 -1.00
N PRO A 432 -28.62 -0.38 -0.34
CA PRO A 432 -28.90 1.04 -0.42
C PRO A 432 -27.72 1.86 0.12
N HIS A 433 -27.30 2.87 -0.62
CA HIS A 433 -26.18 3.71 -0.24
C HIS A 433 -26.40 5.16 -0.65
N ALA A 434 -25.90 6.06 0.18
CA ALA A 434 -25.91 7.50 -0.05
C ALA A 434 -24.65 8.10 0.58
N PHE A 435 -24.32 9.33 0.19
CA PHE A 435 -23.22 10.10 0.79
C PHE A 435 -21.88 9.34 0.83
N LEU A 436 -21.55 8.65 -0.27
CA LEU A 436 -20.19 8.18 -0.52
C LEU A 436 -19.22 9.38 -0.53
N HIS A 437 -17.94 9.10 -0.32
CA HIS A 437 -16.91 10.11 -0.03
C HIS A 437 -17.11 10.77 1.33
N ASN A 438 -17.59 9.96 2.26
CA ASN A 438 -17.52 10.19 3.69
C ASN A 438 -16.90 8.93 4.26
N ALA A 439 -15.68 9.05 4.78
CA ALA A 439 -14.86 7.90 5.13
C ALA A 439 -15.60 6.92 6.08
N GLY A 440 -16.38 7.45 7.04
CA GLY A 440 -17.19 6.64 7.95
C GLY A 440 -18.29 5.85 7.25
N ASN A 441 -19.04 6.48 6.33
CA ASN A 441 -20.05 5.78 5.52
C ASN A 441 -19.40 4.71 4.64
N ASP A 442 -18.30 5.06 3.96
CA ASP A 442 -17.60 4.16 3.04
C ASP A 442 -17.02 2.94 3.77
N SER A 443 -16.52 3.11 4.99
CA SER A 443 -16.10 2.02 5.86
C SER A 443 -17.26 1.07 6.22
N VAL A 444 -18.42 1.63 6.62
CA VAL A 444 -19.58 0.81 7.00
C VAL A 444 -20.15 0.06 5.81
N LEU A 445 -20.31 0.74 4.68
CA LEU A 445 -20.83 0.14 3.45
C LEU A 445 -19.87 -0.92 2.90
N THR A 446 -18.55 -0.70 3.02
CA THR A 446 -17.54 -1.71 2.66
C THR A 446 -17.71 -2.96 3.52
N LEU A 447 -17.82 -2.81 4.84
CA LEU A 447 -18.01 -3.95 5.74
C LEU A 447 -19.34 -4.69 5.47
N GLN A 448 -20.44 -3.96 5.28
CA GLN A 448 -21.73 -4.55 4.89
C GLN A 448 -21.61 -5.39 3.61
N SER A 449 -20.92 -4.85 2.60
CA SER A 449 -20.72 -5.58 1.33
C SER A 449 -19.88 -6.86 1.50
N LEU A 450 -18.91 -6.87 2.42
CA LEU A 450 -18.11 -8.06 2.74
C LEU A 450 -18.98 -9.14 3.41
N LEU A 451 -19.84 -8.75 4.35
CA LEU A 451 -20.77 -9.67 5.02
C LEU A 451 -21.77 -10.28 4.03
N ALA A 452 -22.35 -9.43 3.17
CA ALA A 452 -23.25 -9.87 2.12
C ALA A 452 -22.58 -10.88 1.18
N LEU A 453 -21.36 -10.56 0.72
CA LEU A 453 -20.54 -11.46 -0.09
C LEU A 453 -20.30 -12.81 0.62
N ALA A 454 -19.97 -12.79 1.91
CA ALA A 454 -19.68 -14.01 2.67
C ALA A 454 -20.89 -14.93 2.72
N VAL A 455 -22.09 -14.39 3.00
CA VAL A 455 -23.37 -15.13 3.04
C VAL A 455 -23.76 -15.64 1.65
N LEU A 456 -23.85 -14.76 0.65
CA LEU A 456 -24.29 -15.12 -0.71
C LEU A 456 -23.40 -16.20 -1.31
N LYS A 457 -22.07 -16.03 -1.20
CA LYS A 457 -21.12 -17.01 -1.72
C LYS A 457 -21.17 -18.33 -0.96
N ARG A 458 -21.58 -18.34 0.32
CA ARG A 458 -21.79 -19.58 1.06
C ARG A 458 -23.02 -20.32 0.55
N GLN A 459 -24.14 -19.60 0.37
CA GLN A 459 -25.36 -20.15 -0.22
C GLN A 459 -25.09 -20.74 -1.61
N GLU A 460 -24.39 -20.02 -2.49
CA GLU A 460 -23.97 -20.53 -3.80
C GLU A 460 -23.10 -21.79 -3.70
N SER A 461 -22.16 -21.84 -2.75
CA SER A 461 -21.27 -23.00 -2.61
C SER A 461 -22.03 -24.26 -2.19
N LEU A 462 -23.02 -24.12 -1.31
CA LEU A 462 -23.85 -25.23 -0.84
C LEU A 462 -24.84 -25.70 -1.91
N ALA A 463 -25.35 -24.78 -2.73
CA ALA A 463 -26.21 -25.13 -3.87
C ALA A 463 -25.47 -25.89 -4.99
N ARG A 464 -24.12 -25.88 -5.02
CA ARG A 464 -23.30 -26.54 -6.04
C ARG A 464 -22.81 -27.95 -5.63
N GLU A 465 -22.96 -28.38 -4.38
CA GLU A 465 -22.63 -29.74 -3.93
C GLU A 465 -23.84 -30.70 -4.12
N PRO A 466 -23.65 -31.98 -4.48
CA PRO A 466 -24.08 -32.54 -5.77
C PRO A 466 -25.54 -33.04 -5.88
N GLY A 467 -26.16 -32.69 -7.01
CA GLY A 467 -27.34 -33.34 -7.59
C GLY A 467 -27.56 -33.14 -9.10
N SER A 468 -26.78 -32.32 -9.82
CA SER A 468 -27.13 -31.87 -11.19
C SER A 468 -26.06 -32.06 -12.27
N GLU A 469 -25.16 -33.02 -12.14
CA GLU A 469 -24.31 -33.48 -13.26
C GLU A 469 -24.45 -35.00 -13.43
N LYS A 470 -25.65 -35.40 -13.84
CA LYS A 470 -25.91 -36.64 -14.57
C LYS A 470 -26.99 -36.37 -15.60
N GLU A 471 -26.58 -35.88 -16.76
CA GLU A 471 -27.12 -36.25 -18.09
C GLU A 471 -26.13 -35.83 -19.18
#